data_AF-A0A2U1KG90-F1
#
_entry.id   AF-A0A2U1KG90-F1
#
_cell.length_a   1.000
_cell.length_b   1.000
_cell.length_c   1.000
_cell.angle_alpha   90.00
_cell.angle_beta   90.00
_cell.angle_gamma   90.00
#
_symmetry.space_group_name_H-M   'P 1'
#
loop_
_entity.id
_entity.type
_entity.pdbx_description
1 polymer ?
#
loop_
_entity_poly.entity_id
_entity_poly.type
_entity_poly.pdbx_seq_one_letter_code
_entity_poly.pdbx_strand_id
1 'polypeptide(L)'
;MMLFQAYHVLLVIFLSLTTSSIAYSNYAKPGCNDTCGNVRIPYPFGIGANCSVNEWYGVECNSSTPYLSALNHHLEVLGVDLENQTITVNMPQFSECVQTKKVDLGKSPFLLLESYNKVMDDPVSLLWTLSDRDKDQVSCCDNYNPRGYRRKVDMGNGTSVDTWKCAYYEFYEGTPYLRDGCEDYPTITEECATCEDSDGYCHYDTIYDIDGLVYSQNFTCRFYGDYNTDESRSSKLSMGVLIGVGISMGSLFLAAIICASYKLIKKTRTRRRRESVSKHTNGTLLLKQQEEANPSVVDQMSLFISCEGEGQRLL
;
A
#
# COMPACT_ATOMS: atom_id res chain seq x y z
N MET A 1 21.83 -5.53 -39.50
CA MET A 1 22.78 -5.97 -38.46
C MET A 1 23.12 -4.87 -37.45
N MET A 2 23.38 -3.63 -37.89
CA MET A 2 23.69 -2.48 -36.99
C MET A 2 22.53 -2.08 -36.06
N LEU A 3 21.27 -2.19 -36.50
CA LEU A 3 20.08 -1.88 -35.69
C LEU A 3 19.86 -2.85 -34.51
N PHE A 4 20.23 -4.12 -34.68
CA PHE A 4 20.07 -5.15 -33.64
C PHE A 4 21.11 -4.97 -32.52
N GLN A 5 22.34 -4.59 -32.90
CA GLN A 5 23.41 -4.23 -31.97
C GLN A 5 23.04 -2.97 -31.17
N ALA A 6 22.47 -1.95 -31.81
CA ALA A 6 22.02 -0.73 -31.14
C ALA A 6 20.91 -1.00 -30.11
N TYR A 7 19.95 -1.88 -30.41
CA TYR A 7 18.88 -2.28 -29.48
C TYR A 7 19.43 -3.02 -28.26
N HIS A 8 20.37 -3.95 -28.44
CA HIS A 8 21.02 -4.65 -27.32
C HIS A 8 21.83 -3.72 -26.44
N VAL A 9 22.56 -2.76 -27.03
CA VAL A 9 23.31 -1.76 -26.26
C VAL A 9 22.37 -0.84 -25.48
N LEU A 10 21.24 -0.40 -26.08
CA LEU A 10 20.22 0.38 -25.37
C LEU A 10 19.57 -0.39 -24.22
N LEU A 11 19.33 -1.70 -24.40
CA LEU A 11 18.70 -2.57 -23.40
C LEU A 11 19.65 -2.85 -22.24
N VAL A 12 20.95 -3.00 -22.50
CA VAL A 12 21.99 -3.11 -21.45
C VAL A 12 22.14 -1.78 -20.68
N ILE A 13 22.09 -0.63 -21.36
CA ILE A 13 22.12 0.69 -20.70
C ILE A 13 20.90 0.88 -19.79
N PHE A 14 19.71 0.49 -20.24
CA PHE A 14 18.48 0.53 -19.42
C PHE A 14 18.53 -0.41 -18.20
N LEU A 15 19.20 -1.56 -18.31
CA LEU A 15 19.39 -2.50 -17.19
C LEU A 15 20.43 -2.03 -16.16
N SER A 16 21.37 -1.16 -16.55
CA SER A 16 22.38 -0.59 -15.64
C SER A 16 21.93 0.63 -14.83
N LEU A 17 20.67 1.08 -14.99
CA LEU A 17 20.09 2.22 -14.27
C LEU A 17 19.36 1.84 -12.96
N THR A 18 19.68 0.70 -12.35
CA THR A 18 19.20 0.42 -10.99
C THR A 18 20.07 1.15 -9.99
N THR A 19 19.68 2.37 -9.63
CA THR A 19 20.19 2.99 -8.41
C THR A 19 19.76 2.11 -7.24
N SER A 20 20.71 1.49 -6.55
CA SER A 20 20.45 0.93 -5.24
C SER A 20 20.08 2.09 -4.32
N SER A 21 18.79 2.30 -4.08
CA SER A 21 18.38 3.12 -2.94
C SER A 21 18.82 2.34 -1.71
N ILE A 22 19.84 2.86 -1.03
CA ILE A 22 20.03 2.49 0.37
C ILE A 22 18.78 3.04 1.05
N ALA A 23 17.88 2.17 1.50
CA ALA A 23 16.80 2.58 2.37
C ALA A 23 17.46 3.09 3.65
N TYR A 24 17.56 4.41 3.78
CA TYR A 24 17.97 5.04 5.02
C TYR A 24 16.81 4.88 6.00
N SER A 25 17.05 4.24 7.13
CA SER A 25 16.05 4.24 8.21
C SER A 25 16.03 5.63 8.82
N ASN A 26 14.86 6.27 8.81
CA ASN A 26 14.64 7.54 9.50
C ASN A 26 14.41 7.34 11.00
N TYR A 27 14.37 6.09 11.47
CA TYR A 27 14.21 5.74 12.89
C TYR A 27 15.53 5.51 13.61
N ALA A 28 16.54 4.93 12.97
CA ALA A 28 17.84 4.68 13.58
C ALA A 28 18.91 5.61 13.04
N LYS A 29 19.99 5.77 13.81
CA LYS A 29 21.18 6.50 13.36
C LYS A 29 21.71 5.87 12.05
N PRO A 30 22.22 6.66 11.08
CA PRO A 30 22.69 6.12 9.81
C PRO A 30 23.71 4.99 9.99
N GLY A 31 23.45 3.85 9.35
CA GLY A 31 24.27 2.63 9.45
C GLY A 31 23.92 1.71 10.62
N CYS A 32 22.92 2.06 11.43
CA CYS A 32 22.41 1.23 12.52
C CYS A 32 21.10 0.55 12.14
N ASN A 33 20.84 -0.61 12.76
CA ASN A 33 19.57 -1.29 12.59
C ASN A 33 18.49 -0.66 13.47
N ASP A 34 17.27 -0.55 12.96
CA ASP A 34 16.13 0.12 13.60
C ASP A 34 15.10 -0.84 14.19
N THR A 35 15.32 -2.15 14.06
CA THR A 35 14.38 -3.18 14.48
C THR A 35 15.10 -4.37 15.10
N CYS A 36 14.51 -4.94 16.13
CA CYS A 36 14.92 -6.23 16.70
C CYS A 36 13.68 -7.10 16.83
N GLY A 37 13.59 -8.14 16.01
CA GLY A 37 12.36 -8.90 15.84
C GLY A 37 11.22 -8.00 15.36
N ASN A 38 10.15 -7.94 16.14
CA ASN A 38 8.97 -7.12 15.82
C ASN A 38 8.97 -5.76 16.52
N VAL A 39 10.03 -5.43 17.26
CA VAL A 39 10.12 -4.20 18.04
C VAL A 39 10.98 -3.19 17.30
N ARG A 40 10.44 -2.00 17.05
CA ARG A 40 11.17 -0.87 16.49
C ARG A 40 11.98 -0.17 17.59
N ILE A 41 13.25 0.07 17.32
CA ILE A 41 14.25 0.67 18.22
C ILE A 41 14.74 1.98 17.58
N PRO A 42 14.02 3.09 17.79
CA PRO A 42 14.40 4.38 17.25
C PRO A 42 15.49 5.07 18.10
N TYR A 43 16.29 5.92 17.48
CA TYR A 43 17.18 6.87 18.17
C TYR A 43 16.33 7.76 19.10
N PRO A 44 16.73 8.01 20.37
CA PRO A 44 18.07 7.88 20.95
C PRO A 44 18.51 6.48 21.38
N PHE A 45 17.65 5.48 21.27
CA PHE A 45 18.03 4.07 21.47
C PHE A 45 18.72 3.52 20.23
N GLY A 46 19.54 2.49 20.41
CA GLY A 46 20.23 1.91 19.25
C GLY A 46 20.81 0.54 19.50
N ILE A 47 20.85 -0.25 18.43
CA ILE A 47 21.37 -1.61 18.42
C ILE A 47 22.83 -1.59 17.97
N GLY A 48 23.73 -2.00 18.86
CA GLY A 48 25.17 -2.05 18.58
C GLY A 48 25.94 -0.78 18.94
N ALA A 49 27.25 -0.82 18.68
CA ALA A 49 28.17 0.22 19.10
C ALA A 49 27.91 1.55 18.36
N ASN A 50 27.92 2.67 19.10
CA ASN A 50 27.71 4.03 18.60
C ASN A 50 26.34 4.30 17.94
N CYS A 51 25.37 3.40 18.13
CA CYS A 51 24.03 3.53 17.58
C CYS A 51 23.03 4.22 18.52
N SER A 52 23.34 4.30 19.81
CA SER A 52 22.54 5.00 20.81
C SER A 52 23.17 6.34 21.20
N VAL A 53 22.41 7.20 21.88
CA VAL A 53 22.88 8.50 22.38
C VAL A 53 23.99 8.36 23.42
N ASN A 54 23.89 7.32 24.27
CA ASN A 54 24.89 6.91 25.24
C ASN A 54 24.67 5.43 25.64
N GLU A 55 25.50 4.92 26.56
CA GLU A 55 25.49 3.51 26.98
C GLU A 55 24.17 3.06 27.64
N TRP A 56 23.43 3.94 28.32
CA TRP A 56 22.13 3.63 28.94
C TRP A 56 21.04 3.30 27.93
N TYR A 57 21.15 3.87 26.72
CA TYR A 57 20.19 3.72 25.63
C TYR A 57 20.59 2.61 24.64
N GLY A 58 21.65 1.87 24.95
CA GLY A 58 22.08 0.72 24.14
C GLY A 58 21.11 -0.45 24.27
N VAL A 59 20.66 -0.98 23.14
CA VAL A 59 19.80 -2.17 23.06
C VAL A 59 20.61 -3.34 22.50
N GLU A 60 20.58 -4.47 23.20
CA GLU A 60 21.13 -5.72 22.71
C GLU A 60 20.02 -6.60 22.16
N CYS A 61 20.19 -7.12 20.96
CA CYS A 61 19.23 -7.98 20.29
C CYS A 61 19.67 -9.44 20.41
N ASN A 62 19.09 -10.20 21.32
CA ASN A 62 19.37 -11.62 21.48
C ASN A 62 18.25 -12.44 20.86
N SER A 63 18.56 -13.19 19.79
CA SER A 63 17.60 -14.08 19.12
C SER A 63 16.29 -13.37 18.73
N SER A 64 16.40 -12.14 18.21
CA SER A 64 15.28 -11.25 17.85
C SER A 64 14.48 -10.67 19.03
N THR A 65 14.96 -10.83 20.27
CA THR A 65 14.37 -10.19 21.46
C THR A 65 15.29 -9.06 21.94
N PRO A 66 14.80 -7.81 22.05
CA PRO A 66 15.61 -6.68 22.47
C PRO A 66 15.66 -6.55 24.01
N TYR A 67 16.83 -6.20 24.53
CA TYR A 67 17.04 -5.95 25.95
C TYR A 67 17.82 -4.65 26.19
N LEU A 68 17.53 -3.95 27.28
CA LEU A 68 18.33 -2.81 27.73
C LEU A 68 19.71 -3.30 28.23
N SER A 69 20.77 -2.89 27.54
CA SER A 69 22.13 -3.40 27.76
C SER A 69 22.69 -2.95 29.10
N ALA A 70 22.50 -1.68 29.47
CA ALA A 70 23.01 -1.10 30.71
C ALA A 70 22.41 -1.70 31.99
N LEU A 71 21.31 -2.46 31.87
CA LEU A 71 20.65 -3.14 32.98
C LEU A 71 20.94 -4.65 32.97
N ASN A 72 22.10 -5.05 32.44
CA ASN A 72 22.56 -6.44 32.38
C ASN A 72 21.52 -7.38 31.74
N HIS A 73 20.80 -6.91 30.71
CA HIS A 73 19.78 -7.67 29.98
C HIS A 73 18.57 -8.14 30.80
N HIS A 74 18.26 -7.51 31.95
CA HIS A 74 17.12 -7.93 32.78
C HIS A 74 15.78 -7.40 32.27
N LEU A 75 15.77 -6.37 31.41
CA LEU A 75 14.56 -5.73 30.91
C LEU A 75 14.45 -5.95 29.40
N GLU A 76 13.51 -6.79 29.01
CA GLU A 76 13.08 -6.96 27.61
C GLU A 76 12.31 -5.70 27.18
N VAL A 77 12.64 -5.17 26.00
CA VAL A 77 11.97 -3.99 25.43
C VAL A 77 10.79 -4.45 24.58
N LEU A 78 9.60 -3.91 24.84
CA LEU A 78 8.39 -4.21 24.10
C LEU A 78 8.02 -3.10 23.11
N GLY A 79 8.47 -1.88 23.38
CA GLY A 79 8.25 -0.74 22.48
C GLY A 79 8.82 0.55 23.04
N VAL A 80 9.08 1.51 22.15
CA VAL A 80 9.55 2.85 22.48
C VAL A 80 8.55 3.87 21.96
N ASP A 81 8.09 4.76 22.84
CA ASP A 81 7.23 5.88 22.52
C ASP A 81 8.03 7.18 22.67
N LEU A 82 8.34 7.78 21.52
CA LEU A 82 9.13 9.01 21.42
C LEU A 82 8.35 10.24 21.87
N GLU A 83 7.02 10.20 21.73
CA GLU A 83 6.12 11.31 22.05
C GLU A 83 5.94 11.39 23.56
N ASN A 84 5.58 10.28 24.20
CA ASN A 84 5.44 10.25 25.65
C ASN A 84 6.78 10.17 26.39
N GLN A 85 7.89 9.96 25.67
CA GLN A 85 9.23 9.66 26.21
C GLN A 85 9.21 8.45 27.15
N THR A 86 8.50 7.40 26.73
CA THR A 86 8.42 6.17 27.50
C THR A 86 9.03 5.00 26.76
N ILE A 87 9.58 4.05 27.51
CA ILE A 87 9.99 2.75 27.03
C ILE A 87 9.20 1.70 27.79
N THR A 88 8.51 0.85 27.05
CA THR A 88 7.73 -0.24 27.64
C THR A 88 8.62 -1.47 27.73
N VAL A 89 8.71 -2.04 28.93
CA VAL A 89 9.55 -3.17 29.24
C VAL A 89 8.76 -4.28 29.90
N ASN A 90 9.17 -5.52 29.68
CA ASN A 90 8.70 -6.65 30.45
C ASN A 90 9.52 -6.72 31.75
N MET A 91 8.85 -6.59 32.90
CA MET A 91 9.52 -6.71 34.19
C MET A 91 9.68 -8.21 34.52
N PRO A 92 10.85 -8.68 34.98
CA PRO A 92 11.00 -10.07 35.36
C PRO A 92 10.01 -10.42 36.49
N GLN A 93 9.24 -11.50 36.31
CA GLN A 93 8.31 -12.00 37.33
C GLN A 93 9.06 -12.33 38.62
N PHE A 94 8.63 -11.73 39.72
CA PHE A 94 9.15 -12.01 41.05
C PHE A 94 8.33 -13.13 41.70
N SER A 95 8.87 -14.35 41.76
CA SER A 95 8.31 -15.34 42.70
C SER A 95 8.68 -14.90 44.12
N GLU A 96 7.67 -14.72 44.98
CA GLU A 96 7.87 -14.61 46.43
C GLU A 96 8.77 -15.77 46.87
N CYS A 97 9.93 -15.49 47.48
CA CYS A 97 10.95 -16.44 47.97
C CYS A 97 12.13 -16.79 47.03
N VAL A 98 12.78 -15.81 46.40
CA VAL A 98 14.25 -15.84 46.22
C VAL A 98 14.75 -14.42 46.49
N GLN A 99 15.85 -14.27 47.24
CA GLN A 99 16.48 -12.96 47.47
C GLN A 99 16.70 -12.26 46.12
N THR A 100 15.97 -11.16 45.94
CA THR A 100 15.68 -10.53 44.66
C THR A 100 16.88 -9.74 44.15
N LYS A 101 17.25 -9.93 42.88
CA LYS A 101 17.90 -8.86 42.12
C LYS A 101 16.83 -7.83 41.80
N LYS A 102 16.62 -6.87 42.71
CA LYS A 102 15.89 -5.64 42.41
C LYS A 102 16.62 -4.95 41.26
N VAL A 103 15.92 -4.64 40.16
CA VAL A 103 16.49 -3.79 39.11
C VAL A 103 16.69 -2.41 39.73
N ASP A 104 17.95 -2.04 39.98
CA ASP A 104 18.29 -0.74 40.55
C ASP A 104 18.29 0.31 39.45
N LEU A 105 17.24 1.13 39.44
CA LEU A 105 17.10 2.27 38.52
C LEU A 105 17.70 3.55 39.10
N GLY A 106 18.22 3.55 40.35
CA GLY A 106 18.56 4.74 41.13
C GLY A 106 19.68 5.65 40.57
N LYS A 107 20.29 5.26 39.45
CA LYS A 107 21.25 6.07 38.68
C LYS A 107 21.01 6.06 37.17
N SER A 108 19.96 5.35 36.74
CA SER A 108 19.61 5.23 35.34
C SER A 108 18.79 6.44 34.89
N PRO A 109 18.77 6.77 33.60
CA PRO A 109 17.88 7.79 33.06
C PRO A 109 16.41 7.33 33.01
N PHE A 110 16.07 6.14 33.51
CA PHE A 110 14.74 5.55 33.49
C PHE A 110 14.04 5.72 34.83
N LEU A 111 12.80 6.23 34.79
CA LEU A 111 11.99 6.55 35.95
C LEU A 111 10.65 5.82 35.89
N LEU A 112 10.23 5.28 37.04
CA LEU A 112 8.90 4.70 37.20
C LEU A 112 7.90 5.83 37.38
N LEU A 113 6.90 5.90 36.49
CA LEU A 113 5.74 6.74 36.69
C LEU A 113 4.81 6.01 37.67
N GLU A 114 4.76 6.47 38.93
CA GLU A 114 3.98 5.84 40.02
C GLU A 114 2.45 5.84 39.75
N SER A 115 1.97 6.53 38.72
CA SER A 115 0.53 6.69 38.45
C SER A 115 -0.18 5.42 37.96
N TYR A 116 0.53 4.37 37.56
CA TYR A 116 -0.08 3.10 37.18
C TYR A 116 0.06 2.09 38.32
N ASN A 117 -1.04 1.87 39.06
CA ASN A 117 -1.22 0.70 39.92
C ASN A 117 -1.11 -0.57 39.05
N LYS A 118 0.09 -1.10 38.84
CA LYS A 118 0.29 -2.28 37.99
C LYS A 118 0.25 -3.57 38.79
N VAL A 119 -0.56 -4.49 38.27
CA VAL A 119 -0.51 -5.91 38.58
C VAL A 119 0.87 -6.41 38.15
N MET A 120 1.50 -7.28 38.95
CA MET A 120 2.86 -7.79 38.76
C MET A 120 3.14 -8.46 37.39
N ASP A 121 2.11 -8.73 36.58
CA ASP A 121 2.21 -9.38 35.26
C ASP A 121 2.11 -8.42 34.07
N ASP A 122 1.87 -7.13 34.28
CA ASP A 122 1.70 -6.18 33.18
C ASP A 122 3.04 -5.54 32.75
N PRO A 123 3.28 -5.38 31.44
CA PRO A 123 4.39 -4.58 30.91
C PRO A 123 4.48 -3.23 31.60
N VAL A 124 5.67 -2.77 31.99
CA VAL A 124 5.86 -1.48 32.69
C VAL A 124 6.38 -0.43 31.72
N SER A 125 5.80 0.76 31.75
CA SER A 125 6.29 1.90 30.95
C SER A 125 7.17 2.76 31.84
N LEU A 126 8.45 2.88 31.48
CA LEU A 126 9.43 3.71 32.16
C LEU A 126 9.60 5.01 31.39
N LEU A 127 9.52 6.15 32.06
CA LEU A 127 9.91 7.43 31.49
C LEU A 127 11.43 7.44 31.31
N TRP A 128 11.95 7.78 30.13
CA TRP A 128 13.37 7.98 29.91
C TRP A 128 13.71 9.47 29.82
N THR A 129 14.90 9.85 30.28
CA THR A 129 15.29 11.25 30.44
C THR A 129 16.62 11.58 29.78
N LEU A 130 16.64 12.64 28.98
CA LEU A 130 17.85 13.16 28.34
C LEU A 130 18.40 14.31 29.17
N SER A 131 19.64 14.17 29.63
CA SER A 131 20.32 15.17 30.43
C SER A 131 21.00 16.23 29.55
N ASP A 132 21.50 17.31 30.17
CA ASP A 132 22.29 18.32 29.46
C ASP A 132 23.55 17.75 28.78
N ARG A 133 24.06 16.58 29.23
CA ARG A 133 25.23 15.91 28.62
C ARG A 133 24.89 15.20 27.32
N ASP A 134 23.65 14.77 27.17
CA ASP A 134 23.18 14.02 26.00
C ASP A 134 22.80 14.96 24.85
N LYS A 135 22.57 16.24 25.18
CA LYS A 135 22.13 17.27 24.26
C LYS A 135 23.02 17.41 23.03
N ASP A 136 24.34 17.32 23.19
CA ASP A 136 25.29 17.50 22.07
C ASP A 136 25.33 16.28 21.13
N GLN A 137 24.76 15.14 21.55
CA GLN A 137 24.64 13.91 20.74
C GLN A 137 23.29 13.84 20.01
N VAL A 138 22.35 14.72 20.32
CA VAL A 138 21.01 14.76 19.74
C VAL A 138 20.90 15.97 18.81
N SER A 139 20.28 15.79 17.65
CA SER A 139 19.96 16.89 16.74
C SER A 139 18.54 16.74 16.31
N CYS A 140 17.67 17.69 16.66
CA CYS A 140 16.27 17.57 16.30
C CYS A 140 16.07 17.90 14.81
N CYS A 141 15.12 17.22 14.17
CA CYS A 141 14.73 17.50 12.79
C CYS A 141 14.00 18.85 12.62
N ASP A 142 13.49 19.44 13.70
CA ASP A 142 12.81 20.72 13.67
C ASP A 142 13.78 21.87 13.30
N ASN A 143 13.56 22.47 12.13
CA ASN A 143 14.33 23.60 11.64
C ASN A 143 14.20 24.86 12.52
N TYR A 144 13.10 25.01 13.26
CA TYR A 144 12.87 26.14 14.16
C TYR A 144 13.53 25.92 15.51
N ASN A 145 13.46 24.69 16.04
CA ASN A 145 14.09 24.33 17.30
C ASN A 145 15.00 23.10 17.21
N PRO A 146 16.16 23.22 16.53
CA PRO A 146 17.06 22.08 16.28
C PRO A 146 17.73 21.53 17.56
N ARG A 147 17.60 22.23 18.69
CA ARG A 147 18.15 21.85 20.00
C ARG A 147 17.10 21.24 20.94
N GLY A 148 15.85 21.12 20.50
CA GLY A 148 14.75 20.64 21.32
C GLY A 148 14.38 21.61 22.45
N TYR A 149 13.47 21.20 23.31
CA TYR A 149 13.01 21.99 24.45
C TYR A 149 13.14 21.20 25.75
N ARG A 150 13.09 21.91 26.87
CA ARG A 150 13.02 21.29 28.20
C ARG A 150 11.57 20.98 28.53
N ARG A 151 11.29 19.71 28.76
CA ARG A 151 10.03 19.20 29.29
C ARG A 151 10.17 18.99 30.79
N LYS A 152 9.21 19.48 31.55
CA LYS A 152 9.11 19.24 32.99
C LYS A 152 8.02 18.21 33.24
N VAL A 153 8.36 17.08 33.83
CA VAL A 153 7.44 15.97 34.10
C VAL A 153 7.18 15.90 35.59
N ASP A 154 5.90 15.96 36.00
CA ASP A 154 5.48 15.73 37.38
C ASP A 154 5.51 14.22 37.68
N MET A 155 6.16 13.85 38.78
CA MET A 155 6.29 12.46 39.21
C MET A 155 5.12 11.96 40.05
N GLY A 156 4.17 12.84 40.42
CA GLY A 156 3.01 12.47 41.24
C GLY A 156 3.30 12.35 42.74
N ASN A 157 4.56 12.48 43.15
CA ASN A 157 5.01 12.49 44.56
C ASN A 157 5.40 13.90 45.06
N GLY A 158 5.00 14.94 44.33
CA GLY A 158 5.36 16.34 44.62
C GLY A 158 6.75 16.75 44.13
N THR A 159 7.47 15.85 43.42
CA THR A 159 8.72 16.16 42.72
C THR A 159 8.50 16.23 41.20
N SER A 160 9.42 16.88 40.51
CA SER A 160 9.40 17.02 39.06
C SER A 160 10.78 16.80 38.47
N VAL A 161 10.86 16.22 37.28
CA VAL A 161 12.12 16.06 36.54
C VAL A 161 12.09 16.87 35.26
N ASP A 162 13.17 17.59 35.00
CA ASP A 162 13.41 18.28 33.74
C ASP A 162 14.19 17.35 32.79
N THR A 163 13.72 17.21 31.55
CA THR A 163 14.33 16.36 30.51
C THR A 163 14.29 17.07 29.16
N TRP A 164 15.29 16.81 28.30
CA TRP A 164 15.25 17.29 26.91
C TRP A 164 14.30 16.44 26.07
N LYS A 165 13.53 17.09 25.20
CA LYS A 165 12.65 16.46 24.21
C LYS A 165 12.80 17.17 22.87
N CYS A 166 12.90 16.39 21.79
CA CYS A 166 12.65 16.90 20.45
C CYS A 166 11.15 16.81 20.18
N ALA A 167 10.56 17.88 19.67
CA ALA A 167 9.22 17.86 19.11
C ALA A 167 9.32 18.19 17.63
N TYR A 168 8.37 17.66 16.86
CA TYR A 168 8.10 18.08 15.51
C TYR A 168 6.62 18.44 15.46
N TYR A 169 6.29 19.58 14.87
CA TYR A 169 4.94 20.14 14.92
C TYR A 169 3.96 19.46 13.95
N GLU A 170 4.50 18.69 13.00
CA GLU A 170 3.74 17.99 11.97
C GLU A 170 3.79 16.47 12.20
N PHE A 171 2.96 15.71 11.49
CA PHE A 171 3.11 14.26 11.49
C PHE A 171 4.34 13.88 10.68
N TYR A 172 5.17 13.04 11.27
CA TYR A 172 6.37 12.54 10.64
C TYR A 172 6.44 11.03 10.80
N GLU A 173 7.08 10.38 9.83
CA GLU A 173 7.58 9.04 10.01
C GLU A 173 9.07 9.11 10.39
N GLY A 174 9.47 8.36 11.43
CA GLY A 174 10.86 8.29 11.88
C GLY A 174 11.08 8.73 13.32
N THR A 175 12.24 9.33 13.60
CA THR A 175 12.61 9.86 14.91
C THR A 175 12.87 11.37 14.87
N PRO A 176 12.32 12.16 15.81
CA PRO A 176 12.60 13.58 15.88
C PRO A 176 13.98 13.87 16.47
N TYR A 177 14.70 12.86 16.96
CA TYR A 177 16.01 12.99 17.62
C TYR A 177 17.20 12.92 16.64
N LEU A 178 16.92 12.81 15.33
CA LEU A 178 17.91 12.92 14.26
C LEU A 178 17.55 14.06 13.32
N ARG A 179 18.57 14.76 12.80
CA ARG A 179 18.37 15.92 11.91
C ARG A 179 17.56 15.58 10.66
N ASP A 180 17.86 14.43 10.06
CA ASP A 180 17.18 13.92 8.87
C ASP A 180 16.22 12.76 9.25
N GLY A 181 15.81 12.68 10.51
CA GLY A 181 14.99 11.59 11.04
C GLY A 181 13.48 11.81 10.93
N CYS A 182 13.05 13.02 10.57
CA CYS A 182 11.65 13.30 10.29
C CYS A 182 11.47 13.28 8.78
N GLU A 183 10.89 12.20 8.29
CA GLU A 183 10.30 12.23 6.97
C GLU A 183 8.89 12.78 7.14
N ASP A 184 8.62 13.94 6.53
CA ASP A 184 7.29 14.52 6.51
C ASP A 184 6.35 13.42 6.02
N TYR A 185 5.40 13.02 6.89
CA TYR A 185 4.42 12.05 6.47
C TYR A 185 3.72 12.70 5.28
N PRO A 186 3.67 12.07 4.09
CA PRO A 186 2.82 12.59 3.04
C PRO A 186 1.41 12.56 3.65
N THR A 187 0.91 13.72 4.04
CA THR A 187 -0.41 13.90 4.67
C THR A 187 -1.54 13.52 3.71
N ILE A 188 -1.21 12.94 2.57
CA ILE A 188 -2.10 12.31 1.64
C ILE A 188 -2.54 10.98 2.25
N THR A 189 -3.54 11.04 3.14
CA THR A 189 -4.47 9.92 3.25
C THR A 189 -5.03 9.67 1.84
N GLU A 190 -5.31 8.41 1.47
CA GLU A 190 -5.96 8.08 0.18
C GLU A 190 -7.23 8.95 -0.03
N GLU A 191 -7.87 9.32 1.07
CA GLU A 191 -9.02 10.24 1.15
C GLU A 191 -8.66 11.67 0.74
N CYS A 192 -7.50 12.19 1.13
CA CYS A 192 -7.01 13.50 0.71
C CYS A 192 -6.58 13.49 -0.77
N ALA A 193 -5.88 12.46 -1.25
CA ALA A 193 -5.58 12.32 -2.69
C ALA A 193 -6.88 12.37 -3.51
N THR A 194 -7.90 11.65 -3.07
CA THR A 194 -9.21 11.63 -3.72
C THR A 194 -9.91 13.00 -3.66
N CYS A 195 -9.70 13.77 -2.59
CA CYS A 195 -10.22 15.13 -2.42
C CYS A 195 -9.58 16.10 -3.42
N GLU A 196 -8.25 16.08 -3.54
CA GLU A 196 -7.51 16.93 -4.49
C GLU A 196 -7.84 16.56 -5.94
N ASP A 197 -7.96 15.27 -6.25
CA ASP A 197 -8.45 14.78 -7.55
C ASP A 197 -9.86 15.30 -7.90
N SER A 198 -10.63 15.70 -6.89
CA SER A 198 -11.98 16.24 -7.03
C SER A 198 -12.04 17.77 -7.06
N ASP A 199 -10.91 18.47 -7.26
CA ASP A 199 -10.78 19.95 -7.17
C ASP A 199 -11.04 20.50 -5.74
N GLY A 200 -10.92 19.65 -4.73
CA GLY A 200 -10.93 20.03 -3.32
C GLY A 200 -9.54 20.36 -2.79
N TYR A 201 -9.47 20.90 -1.59
CA TYR A 201 -8.24 21.02 -0.82
C TYR A 201 -8.40 20.33 0.53
N CYS A 202 -7.32 19.71 1.00
CA CYS A 202 -7.31 19.02 2.28
C CYS A 202 -7.14 20.04 3.41
N HIS A 203 -8.12 20.09 4.29
CA HIS A 203 -8.05 20.85 5.54
C HIS A 203 -7.87 19.89 6.70
N TYR A 204 -6.90 20.18 7.55
CA TYR A 204 -6.64 19.36 8.73
C TYR A 204 -6.87 20.20 9.98
N ASP A 205 -7.74 19.71 10.85
CA ASP A 205 -7.98 20.28 12.17
C ASP A 205 -7.09 19.57 13.18
N THR A 206 -6.05 20.25 13.65
CA THR A 206 -5.15 19.78 14.71
C THR A 206 -5.82 19.81 16.08
N ILE A 207 -5.83 18.65 16.73
CA ILE A 207 -6.17 18.48 18.14
C ILE A 207 -4.85 18.42 18.90
N TYR A 208 -4.65 19.36 19.83
CA TYR A 208 -3.46 19.42 20.68
C TYR A 208 -3.72 18.74 22.02
N ASP A 209 -2.70 18.11 22.60
CA ASP A 209 -2.68 17.65 24.00
C ASP A 209 -2.48 18.84 24.96
N ILE A 210 -2.66 18.59 26.26
CA ILE A 210 -2.47 19.53 27.39
C ILE A 210 -1.06 20.18 27.35
N ASP A 211 -0.07 19.48 26.82
CA ASP A 211 1.31 19.95 26.64
C ASP A 211 1.51 20.83 25.36
N GLY A 212 0.45 21.07 24.57
CA GLY A 212 0.50 21.88 23.34
C GLY A 212 1.06 21.15 22.11
N LEU A 213 1.17 19.82 22.17
CA LEU A 213 1.69 18.94 21.12
C LEU A 213 0.53 18.33 20.33
N VAL A 214 0.70 18.08 19.03
CA VAL A 214 -0.38 17.55 18.19
C VAL A 214 -0.68 16.09 18.57
N TYR A 215 -1.87 15.85 19.10
CA TYR A 215 -2.37 14.54 19.55
C TYR A 215 -3.07 13.77 18.41
N SER A 216 -3.86 14.47 17.59
CA SER A 216 -4.51 13.92 16.41
C SER A 216 -4.90 15.02 15.42
N GLN A 217 -5.15 14.67 14.16
CA GLN A 217 -5.78 15.60 13.21
C GLN A 217 -7.02 14.95 12.62
N ASN A 218 -8.08 15.75 12.49
CA ASN A 218 -9.24 15.40 11.70
C ASN A 218 -9.07 15.95 10.28
N PHE A 219 -9.22 15.09 9.30
CA PHE A 219 -9.23 15.47 7.89
C PHE A 219 -10.63 15.96 7.49
N THR A 220 -10.67 17.08 6.77
CA THR A 220 -11.87 17.61 6.12
C THR A 220 -11.53 18.00 4.67
N CYS A 221 -12.23 17.43 3.70
CA CYS A 221 -12.15 17.87 2.32
C CYS A 221 -12.99 19.14 2.12
N ARG A 222 -12.37 20.25 1.71
CA ARG A 222 -13.06 21.54 1.49
C ARG A 222 -12.93 21.98 0.02
N PHE A 223 -13.87 22.80 -0.45
CA PHE A 223 -13.89 23.33 -1.82
C PHE A 223 -13.95 24.86 -1.80
N TYR A 224 -13.27 25.51 -2.76
CA TYR A 224 -13.34 26.98 -2.88
C TYR A 224 -14.78 27.43 -3.21
N GLY A 225 -15.39 28.22 -2.33
CA GLY A 225 -16.72 28.82 -2.52
C GLY A 225 -17.80 28.37 -1.52
N ASP A 226 -17.48 27.47 -0.59
CA ASP A 226 -18.43 27.00 0.42
C ASP A 226 -18.47 27.93 1.63
N TYR A 227 -19.26 29.01 1.54
CA TYR A 227 -19.64 29.79 2.71
C TYR A 227 -20.95 29.23 3.26
N ASN A 228 -20.81 28.34 4.25
CA ASN A 228 -21.85 27.73 5.08
C ASN A 228 -22.87 26.84 4.35
N THR A 229 -22.77 25.52 4.57
CA THR A 229 -23.81 24.75 5.26
C THR A 229 -23.26 23.41 5.71
N ASP A 230 -23.45 23.07 7.00
CA ASP A 230 -23.39 21.70 7.50
C ASP A 230 -24.39 20.83 6.72
N GLU A 231 -23.93 20.20 5.65
CA GLU A 231 -24.66 19.10 5.02
C GLU A 231 -23.65 18.10 4.46
N SER A 232 -23.42 17.02 5.21
CA SER A 232 -22.66 15.86 4.76
C SER A 232 -23.34 15.28 3.52
N ARG A 233 -22.90 15.69 2.33
CA ARG A 233 -23.46 15.17 1.09
C ARG A 233 -22.80 13.84 0.77
N SER A 234 -23.49 12.77 1.20
CA SER A 234 -23.17 11.38 0.91
C SER A 234 -22.89 11.14 -0.58
N SER A 235 -21.74 10.49 -0.82
CA SER A 235 -21.28 9.76 -2.00
C SER A 235 -22.02 10.01 -3.33
N LYS A 236 -21.39 10.77 -4.23
CA LYS A 236 -21.66 10.62 -5.67
C LYS A 236 -20.91 9.38 -6.16
N LEU A 237 -21.63 8.39 -6.71
CA LEU A 237 -21.02 7.22 -7.34
C LEU A 237 -20.00 7.69 -8.40
N SER A 238 -18.76 7.20 -8.28
CA SER A 238 -17.66 7.50 -9.20
C SER A 238 -18.08 7.21 -10.64
N MET A 239 -17.86 8.18 -11.53
CA MET A 239 -18.17 8.07 -12.96
C MET A 239 -17.43 6.89 -13.62
N GLY A 240 -16.30 6.46 -13.04
CA GLY A 240 -15.58 5.25 -13.43
C GLY A 240 -16.36 3.94 -13.20
N VAL A 241 -17.18 3.87 -12.14
CA VAL A 241 -18.06 2.72 -11.87
C VAL A 241 -19.18 2.66 -12.91
N LEU A 242 -19.74 3.80 -13.31
CA LEU A 242 -20.75 3.87 -14.38
C LEU A 242 -20.19 3.44 -15.74
N ILE A 243 -18.95 3.84 -16.07
CA ILE A 243 -18.28 3.43 -17.31
C ILE A 243 -17.96 1.93 -17.29
N GLY A 244 -17.51 1.38 -16.15
CA GLY A 244 -17.19 -0.05 -16.02
C GLY A 244 -18.41 -0.97 -16.15
N VAL A 245 -19.56 -0.59 -15.56
CA VAL A 245 -20.80 -1.36 -15.69
C VAL A 245 -21.38 -1.27 -17.11
N GLY A 246 -21.23 -0.12 -17.77
CA GLY A 246 -21.66 0.06 -19.17
C GLY A 246 -20.91 -0.84 -20.15
N ILE A 247 -19.58 -0.96 -20.01
CA ILE A 247 -18.73 -1.76 -20.91
C ILE A 247 -18.98 -3.27 -20.72
N SER A 248 -19.14 -3.72 -19.47
CA SER A 248 -19.40 -5.14 -19.18
C SER A 248 -20.77 -5.58 -19.67
N MET A 249 -21.81 -4.77 -19.44
CA MET A 249 -23.17 -5.08 -19.87
C MET A 249 -23.32 -4.97 -21.40
N GLY A 250 -22.71 -3.96 -22.02
CA GLY A 250 -22.69 -3.79 -23.48
C GLY A 250 -22.02 -4.95 -24.22
N SER A 251 -20.94 -5.50 -23.66
CA SER A 251 -20.23 -6.66 -24.23
C SER A 251 -21.12 -7.91 -24.26
N LEU A 252 -21.91 -8.15 -23.21
CA LEU A 252 -22.86 -9.26 -23.16
C LEU A 252 -24.00 -9.10 -24.17
N PHE A 253 -24.52 -7.88 -24.34
CA PHE A 253 -25.55 -7.61 -25.34
C PHE A 253 -25.03 -7.81 -26.78
N LEU A 254 -23.82 -7.36 -27.09
CA LEU A 254 -23.21 -7.58 -28.41
C LEU A 254 -22.97 -9.06 -28.68
N ALA A 255 -22.47 -9.81 -27.69
CA ALA A 255 -22.30 -11.26 -27.81
C ALA A 255 -23.64 -11.99 -28.07
N ALA A 256 -24.71 -11.57 -27.39
CA ALA A 256 -26.05 -12.13 -27.61
C ALA A 256 -26.59 -11.85 -29.02
N ILE A 257 -26.41 -10.63 -29.54
CA ILE A 257 -26.82 -10.25 -30.90
C ILE A 257 -26.02 -11.03 -31.95
N ILE A 258 -24.70 -11.19 -31.77
CA ILE A 258 -23.85 -11.99 -32.65
C ILE A 258 -24.30 -13.45 -32.63
N CYS A 259 -24.59 -14.03 -31.46
CA CYS A 259 -25.09 -15.39 -31.35
C CYS A 259 -26.46 -15.59 -32.01
N ALA A 260 -27.38 -14.63 -31.83
CA ALA A 260 -28.71 -14.67 -32.41
C ALA A 260 -28.66 -14.56 -33.94
N SER A 261 -27.90 -13.59 -34.47
CA SER A 261 -27.68 -13.43 -35.91
C SER A 261 -27.02 -14.65 -36.54
N TYR A 262 -26.02 -15.26 -35.89
CA TYR A 262 -25.43 -16.51 -36.33
C TYR A 262 -26.45 -17.66 -36.38
N LYS A 263 -27.29 -17.80 -35.34
CA LYS A 263 -28.37 -18.80 -35.32
C LYS A 263 -29.40 -18.55 -36.42
N LEU A 264 -29.77 -17.30 -36.69
CA LEU A 264 -30.69 -16.94 -37.78
C LEU A 264 -30.09 -17.21 -39.16
N ILE A 265 -28.81 -16.86 -39.38
CA ILE A 265 -28.11 -17.15 -40.63
C ILE A 265 -27.97 -18.65 -40.84
N LYS A 266 -27.59 -19.41 -39.80
CA LYS A 266 -27.51 -20.87 -39.85
C LYS A 266 -28.87 -21.47 -40.17
N LYS A 267 -29.94 -21.07 -39.46
CA LYS A 267 -31.32 -21.52 -39.69
C LYS A 267 -31.80 -21.20 -41.11
N THR A 268 -31.47 -20.01 -41.62
CA THR A 268 -31.83 -19.58 -42.98
C THR A 268 -31.04 -20.38 -44.02
N ARG A 269 -29.75 -20.65 -43.80
CA ARG A 269 -28.95 -21.52 -44.68
C ARG A 269 -29.49 -22.95 -44.70
N THR A 270 -29.89 -23.53 -43.55
CA THR A 270 -30.49 -24.88 -43.51
C THR A 270 -31.85 -24.92 -44.21
N ARG A 271 -32.67 -23.88 -44.04
CA ARG A 271 -33.98 -23.75 -44.72
C ARG A 271 -33.79 -23.60 -46.24
N ARG A 272 -32.89 -22.72 -46.71
CA ARG A 272 -32.56 -22.57 -48.14
C ARG A 272 -31.99 -23.86 -48.74
N ARG A 273 -31.17 -24.62 -47.99
CA ARG A 273 -30.68 -25.95 -48.44
C ARG A 273 -31.82 -26.96 -48.59
N ARG A 274 -32.81 -26.95 -47.70
CA ARG A 274 -34.02 -27.81 -47.81
C ARG A 274 -34.92 -27.39 -48.96
N GLU A 275 -35.07 -26.08 -49.20
CA GLU A 275 -35.82 -25.53 -50.33
C GLU A 275 -35.13 -25.81 -51.67
N SER A 276 -33.79 -25.74 -51.75
CA SER A 276 -33.04 -26.09 -52.97
C SER A 276 -33.05 -27.60 -53.26
N VAL A 277 -32.96 -28.43 -52.22
CA VAL A 277 -33.09 -29.89 -52.35
C VAL A 277 -34.52 -30.27 -52.77
N SER A 278 -35.55 -29.66 -52.17
CA SER A 278 -36.96 -29.88 -52.55
C SER A 278 -37.24 -29.46 -54.00
N LYS A 279 -36.70 -28.32 -54.46
CA LYS A 279 -36.80 -27.90 -55.86
C LYS A 279 -36.10 -28.88 -56.81
N HIS A 280 -34.94 -29.41 -56.44
CA HIS A 280 -34.22 -30.38 -57.27
C HIS A 280 -34.96 -31.71 -57.37
N THR A 281 -35.45 -32.26 -56.24
CA THR A 281 -36.21 -33.52 -56.18
C THR A 281 -37.51 -33.43 -56.99
N ASN A 282 -38.25 -32.32 -56.87
CA ASN A 282 -39.48 -32.11 -57.64
C ASN A 282 -39.21 -31.90 -59.13
N GLY A 283 -38.12 -31.22 -59.51
CA GLY A 283 -37.70 -31.08 -60.90
C GLY A 283 -37.26 -32.40 -61.56
N THR A 284 -36.55 -33.26 -60.83
CA THR A 284 -36.19 -34.61 -61.32
C THR A 284 -37.40 -35.53 -61.49
N LEU A 285 -38.46 -35.35 -60.68
CA LEU A 285 -39.69 -36.15 -60.82
C LEU A 285 -40.48 -35.76 -62.08
N LEU A 286 -40.51 -34.47 -62.44
CA LEU A 286 -41.18 -33.99 -63.65
C LEU A 286 -40.46 -34.43 -64.93
N LEU A 287 -39.13 -34.46 -64.92
CA LEU A 287 -38.37 -35.02 -66.05
C LEU A 287 -38.67 -36.51 -66.26
N LYS A 288 -38.84 -37.26 -65.17
CA LYS A 288 -39.19 -38.69 -65.23
C LYS A 288 -40.62 -38.92 -65.73
N GLN A 289 -41.58 -38.06 -65.37
CA GLN A 289 -42.93 -38.09 -65.96
C GLN A 289 -42.93 -37.73 -67.45
N GLN A 290 -42.04 -36.82 -67.87
CA GLN A 290 -41.91 -36.47 -69.28
C GLN A 290 -41.20 -37.56 -70.10
N GLU A 291 -40.32 -38.34 -69.45
CA GLU A 291 -39.66 -39.53 -70.01
C GLU A 291 -40.64 -40.71 -70.19
N GLU A 292 -41.62 -40.90 -69.29
CA GLU A 292 -42.64 -41.96 -69.41
C GLU A 292 -43.82 -41.61 -70.34
N ALA A 293 -44.10 -40.31 -70.57
CA ALA A 293 -45.25 -39.87 -71.37
C ALA A 293 -44.98 -39.74 -72.88
N ASN A 294 -43.71 -39.79 -73.34
CA ASN A 294 -43.42 -39.63 -74.76
C ASN A 294 -42.11 -40.33 -75.19
N PRO A 295 -42.14 -41.62 -75.59
CA PRO A 295 -40.94 -42.37 -75.97
C PRO A 295 -40.33 -41.95 -77.33
N SER A 296 -40.78 -40.87 -77.99
CA SER A 296 -40.29 -40.48 -79.32
C SER A 296 -39.51 -39.16 -79.43
N VAL A 297 -39.04 -38.56 -78.33
CA VAL A 297 -38.25 -37.30 -78.37
C VAL A 297 -36.89 -37.44 -77.67
N VAL A 298 -36.25 -38.61 -77.77
CA VAL A 298 -34.89 -38.81 -77.20
C VAL A 298 -33.80 -38.84 -78.28
N ASP A 299 -34.15 -38.96 -79.56
CA ASP A 299 -33.16 -39.13 -80.64
C ASP A 299 -32.68 -37.82 -81.29
N GLN A 300 -33.14 -36.64 -80.83
CA GLN A 300 -32.75 -35.35 -81.42
C GLN A 300 -31.89 -34.45 -80.51
N MET A 301 -31.67 -34.80 -79.23
CA MET A 301 -30.89 -33.97 -78.30
C MET A 301 -29.55 -34.58 -77.87
N SER A 302 -29.31 -35.87 -78.17
CA SER A 302 -27.97 -36.47 -78.07
C SER A 302 -26.97 -35.91 -79.10
N LEU A 303 -27.46 -35.26 -80.16
CA LEU A 303 -26.64 -34.70 -81.25
C LEU A 303 -26.15 -33.26 -81.03
N PHE A 304 -26.60 -32.54 -80.00
CA PHE A 304 -26.20 -31.13 -79.80
C PHE A 304 -25.21 -30.87 -78.65
N ILE A 305 -25.01 -31.81 -77.72
CA ILE A 305 -24.11 -31.60 -76.56
C ILE A 305 -22.64 -31.97 -76.84
N SER A 306 -22.34 -32.56 -78.01
CA SER A 306 -20.96 -32.90 -78.40
C SER A 306 -20.11 -31.73 -78.93
N CYS A 307 -20.63 -30.48 -79.01
CA CYS A 307 -19.90 -29.36 -79.63
C CYS A 307 -19.63 -28.13 -78.74
N GLU A 308 -19.94 -28.14 -77.45
CA GLU A 308 -19.71 -26.95 -76.58
C GLU A 308 -18.77 -27.23 -75.40
N GLY A 309 -17.78 -28.09 -75.64
CA GLY A 309 -16.82 -28.56 -74.65
C GLY A 309 -15.35 -28.46 -75.07
N GLU A 310 -14.99 -27.68 -76.09
CA GLU A 310 -13.58 -27.41 -76.40
C GLU A 310 -13.39 -25.98 -76.91
N GLY A 311 -12.68 -25.16 -76.14
CA GLY A 311 -12.01 -23.98 -76.68
C GLY A 311 -12.33 -22.64 -76.03
N GLN A 312 -11.76 -22.38 -74.85
CA GLN A 312 -10.96 -21.16 -74.68
C GLN A 312 -10.09 -21.23 -73.41
N ARG A 313 -8.97 -21.94 -73.59
CA ARG A 313 -7.69 -21.66 -72.97
C ARG A 313 -6.95 -20.73 -73.94
N LEU A 314 -6.34 -19.66 -73.41
CA LEU A 314 -5.20 -18.87 -73.92
C LEU A 314 -5.46 -17.37 -74.10
N LEU A 315 -4.63 -16.63 -73.34
CA LEU A 315 -4.28 -15.20 -73.34
C LEU A 315 -5.24 -14.27 -72.60
#